data_AF-V4MEP6-F1
#
_entry.id   AF-V4MEP6-F1
#
_cell.length_a   1.000
_cell.length_b   1.000
_cell.length_c   1.000
_cell.angle_alpha   90.00
_cell.angle_beta   90.00
_cell.angle_gamma   90.00
#
_symmetry.space_group_name_H-M   'P 1'
#
loop_
_entity.id
_entity.type
_entity.pdbx_description
1 polymer ?
#
loop_
_entity_poly.entity_id
_entity_poly.type
_entity_poly.pdbx_seq_one_letter_code
_entity_poly.pdbx_strand_id
1 'polypeptide(L)'
;CNVSILTIKLQEETNKPSSSIFDGYLYGGGPKTFPGGVSKWQWKKMQAKKQKQFFKARLSHISRERQNYEMGKQAELKAPVQKPLNLFSICADEQVKVLADRFQKPSGFDLCTDRDGPELFEAVDENLNRIQAGTY
;
A
#
# COMPACT_ATOMS: atom_id res chain seq x y z
N CYS A 1 -0.66 26.19 -45.91
CA CYS A 1 -1.45 27.38 -45.51
C CYS A 1 -2.82 27.33 -46.19
N ASN A 2 -3.87 27.59 -45.42
CA ASN A 2 -5.25 27.94 -45.83
C ASN A 2 -6.22 26.91 -46.44
N VAL A 3 -5.88 25.63 -46.62
CA VAL A 3 -6.89 24.65 -47.13
C VAL A 3 -7.44 23.71 -46.05
N SER A 4 -6.73 23.53 -44.92
CA SER A 4 -7.14 22.58 -43.86
C SER A 4 -8.03 23.18 -42.78
N ILE A 5 -8.24 24.51 -42.78
CA ILE A 5 -9.08 25.20 -41.78
C ILE A 5 -10.55 25.31 -42.26
N LEU A 6 -10.80 25.20 -43.58
CA LEU A 6 -12.15 25.30 -44.14
C LEU A 6 -12.96 24.01 -43.98
N THR A 7 -12.33 22.85 -43.74
CA THR A 7 -13.06 21.59 -43.57
C THR A 7 -13.64 21.42 -42.15
N ILE A 8 -13.20 22.23 -41.17
CA ILE A 8 -13.72 22.17 -39.80
C ILE A 8 -14.94 23.11 -39.62
N LYS A 9 -15.17 24.05 -40.54
CA LYS A 9 -16.31 25.00 -40.47
C LYS A 9 -17.55 24.60 -41.27
N LEU A 10 -17.58 23.40 -41.87
CA LEU A 10 -18.72 22.90 -42.65
C LEU A 10 -19.29 21.57 -42.13
N GLN A 11 -19.26 21.37 -40.80
CA GLN A 11 -20.00 20.27 -40.18
C GLN A 11 -20.67 20.61 -38.84
N GLU A 12 -20.73 21.90 -38.51
CA GLU A 12 -21.36 22.37 -37.26
C GLU A 12 -22.73 23.03 -37.49
N GLU A 13 -23.13 23.26 -38.75
CA GLU A 13 -24.45 23.74 -39.11
C GLU A 13 -25.16 22.70 -39.99
N THR A 14 -26.20 22.04 -39.44
CA THR A 14 -27.33 21.33 -40.11
C THR A 14 -27.87 20.13 -39.32
N ASN A 15 -27.39 19.84 -38.11
CA ASN A 15 -27.98 18.76 -37.30
C ASN A 15 -28.61 19.27 -35.99
N LYS A 16 -29.48 20.28 -36.10
CA LYS A 16 -30.56 20.50 -35.13
C LYS A 16 -31.66 19.50 -35.49
N PRO A 17 -32.05 18.56 -34.61
CA PRO A 17 -33.17 17.70 -34.93
C PRO A 17 -34.44 18.55 -35.01
N SER A 18 -34.97 18.67 -36.23
CA SER A 18 -36.31 19.18 -36.50
C SER A 18 -37.29 18.41 -35.62
N SER A 19 -38.10 19.13 -34.87
CA SER A 19 -39.24 18.59 -34.13
C SER A 19 -40.37 18.27 -35.12
N SER A 20 -40.14 17.32 -36.04
CA SER A 20 -41.19 16.80 -36.92
C SER A 20 -41.69 15.47 -36.37
N ILE A 21 -42.92 15.57 -35.86
CA ILE A 21 -43.89 14.51 -35.64
C ILE A 21 -43.90 13.55 -36.85
N PHE A 22 -44.06 12.25 -36.56
CA PHE A 22 -44.34 11.14 -37.49
C PHE A 22 -43.16 10.54 -38.27
N ASP A 23 -42.70 9.37 -37.82
CA ASP A 23 -42.45 8.21 -38.70
C ASP A 23 -42.51 6.93 -37.86
N GLY A 24 -43.57 6.15 -38.09
CA GLY A 24 -43.82 4.88 -37.44
C GLY A 24 -43.00 3.75 -38.06
N TYR A 25 -42.28 3.03 -37.22
CA TYR A 25 -42.00 1.60 -37.42
C TYR A 25 -42.20 0.89 -36.08
N LEU A 26 -43.36 0.24 -35.97
CA LEU A 26 -43.80 -0.62 -34.87
C LEU A 26 -42.95 -1.90 -34.84
N TYR A 27 -41.96 -1.91 -33.95
CA TYR A 27 -41.56 -3.09 -33.20
C TYR A 27 -41.76 -2.72 -31.72
N GLY A 28 -42.56 -3.51 -31.00
CA GLY A 28 -43.22 -3.13 -29.75
C GLY A 28 -42.36 -2.41 -28.71
N GLY A 29 -42.95 -1.38 -28.08
CA GLY A 29 -42.39 -0.74 -26.89
C GLY A 29 -42.51 0.80 -26.89
N GLY A 30 -43.71 1.31 -26.62
CA GLY A 30 -43.98 2.69 -26.20
C GLY A 30 -43.41 3.82 -27.08
N PRO A 31 -43.57 5.09 -26.68
CA PRO A 31 -42.81 6.18 -27.28
C PRO A 31 -41.33 5.81 -27.20
N LYS A 32 -40.63 5.84 -28.34
CA LYS A 32 -39.20 5.52 -28.49
C LYS A 32 -38.34 6.64 -27.88
N THR A 33 -38.69 7.05 -26.67
CA THR A 33 -38.02 8.09 -25.90
C THR A 33 -36.93 7.43 -25.07
N PHE A 34 -35.78 8.07 -24.99
CA PHE A 34 -34.72 7.60 -24.10
C PHE A 34 -35.22 7.74 -22.65
N PRO A 35 -34.78 6.88 -21.72
CA PRO A 35 -35.32 6.85 -20.36
C PRO A 35 -35.40 8.24 -19.74
N GLY A 36 -36.57 8.58 -19.18
CA GLY A 36 -36.84 9.91 -18.61
C GLY A 36 -37.21 10.99 -19.62
N GLY A 37 -37.58 10.63 -20.86
CA GLY A 37 -38.04 11.61 -21.86
C GLY A 37 -36.93 12.47 -22.46
N VAL A 38 -35.67 12.02 -22.34
CA VAL A 38 -34.53 12.76 -22.88
C VAL A 38 -34.31 12.45 -24.35
N SER A 39 -33.66 13.37 -25.08
CA SER A 39 -33.30 13.15 -26.47
C SER A 39 -32.15 12.14 -26.60
N LYS A 40 -31.97 11.57 -27.80
CA LYS A 40 -30.86 10.64 -28.13
C LYS A 40 -29.50 11.21 -27.79
N TRP A 41 -29.31 12.50 -28.07
CA TRP A 41 -28.04 13.19 -27.83
C TRP A 41 -27.79 13.44 -26.35
N GLN A 42 -28.83 13.84 -25.62
CA GLN A 42 -28.75 13.96 -24.16
C GLN A 42 -28.41 12.61 -23.53
N TRP A 43 -29.05 11.53 -23.97
CA TRP A 43 -28.74 10.17 -23.51
C TRP A 43 -27.31 9.75 -23.82
N LYS A 44 -26.81 10.00 -25.04
CA LYS A 44 -25.42 9.68 -25.42
C LYS A 44 -24.41 10.43 -24.55
N LYS A 45 -24.66 11.71 -24.25
CA LYS A 45 -23.83 12.52 -23.34
C LYS A 45 -23.87 11.96 -21.91
N MET A 46 -25.04 11.57 -21.44
CA MET A 46 -25.20 10.95 -20.12
C MET A 46 -24.45 9.62 -20.01
N GLN A 47 -24.54 8.75 -21.01
CA GLN A 47 -23.80 7.49 -21.05
C GLN A 47 -22.28 7.72 -21.06
N ALA A 48 -21.78 8.66 -21.87
CA ALA A 48 -20.37 9.02 -21.87
C ALA A 48 -19.89 9.57 -20.51
N LYS A 49 -20.70 10.41 -19.86
CA LYS A 49 -20.41 10.92 -18.50
C LYS A 49 -20.36 9.78 -17.48
N LYS A 50 -21.30 8.84 -17.56
CA LYS A 50 -21.37 7.67 -16.68
C LYS A 50 -20.15 6.75 -16.87
N GLN A 51 -19.76 6.47 -18.12
CA GLN A 51 -18.54 5.71 -18.42
C GLN A 51 -17.28 6.39 -17.86
N LYS A 52 -17.15 7.72 -18.03
CA LYS A 52 -16.04 8.48 -17.46
C LYS A 52 -15.99 8.42 -15.94
N GLN A 53 -17.15 8.45 -15.28
CA GLN A 53 -17.23 8.32 -13.82
C GLN A 53 -16.79 6.93 -13.34
N PHE A 54 -17.25 5.86 -13.99
CA PHE A 54 -16.81 4.50 -13.67
C PHE A 54 -15.30 4.32 -13.86
N PHE A 55 -14.75 4.83 -14.96
CA PHE A 55 -13.32 4.75 -15.21
C PHE A 55 -12.50 5.52 -14.16
N LYS A 56 -12.92 6.73 -13.78
CA LYS A 56 -12.29 7.50 -12.71
C LYS A 56 -12.31 6.76 -11.37
N ALA A 57 -13.46 6.20 -10.99
CA ALA A 57 -13.60 5.44 -9.75
C ALA A 57 -12.70 4.18 -9.74
N ARG A 58 -12.60 3.51 -10.89
CA ARG A 58 -11.71 2.35 -11.06
C ARG A 58 -10.24 2.74 -10.87
N LEU A 59 -9.80 3.82 -11.51
CA LEU A 59 -8.42 4.28 -11.39
C LEU A 59 -8.08 4.76 -9.97
N SER A 60 -8.96 5.52 -9.33
CA SER A 60 -8.74 5.99 -7.96
C SER A 60 -8.63 4.83 -6.97
N HIS A 61 -9.44 3.78 -7.17
CA HIS A 61 -9.34 2.56 -6.38
C HIS A 61 -7.95 1.92 -6.53
N ILE A 62 -7.48 1.72 -7.77
CA ILE A 62 -6.17 1.12 -8.04
C ILE A 62 -5.02 1.94 -7.43
N SER A 63 -5.07 3.27 -7.51
CA SER A 63 -4.05 4.14 -6.91
C SER A 63 -3.99 4.01 -5.38
N ARG A 64 -5.14 3.88 -4.72
CA ARG A 64 -5.21 3.67 -3.27
C ARG A 64 -4.62 2.34 -2.85
N GLU A 65 -4.98 1.25 -3.54
CA GLU A 65 -4.44 -0.08 -3.24
C GLU A 65 -2.91 -0.11 -3.42
N ARG A 66 -2.39 0.57 -4.45
CA ARG A 66 -0.95 0.74 -4.65
C ARG A 66 -0.28 1.51 -3.49
N GLN A 67 -0.90 2.60 -3.03
CA GLN A 67 -0.38 3.37 -1.91
C GLN A 67 -0.30 2.53 -0.64
N ASN A 68 -1.32 1.71 -0.35
CA ASN A 68 -1.32 0.81 0.79
C ASN A 68 -0.17 -0.21 0.73
N TYR A 69 0.08 -0.78 -0.46
CA TYR A 69 1.18 -1.71 -0.67
C TYR A 69 2.55 -1.04 -0.45
N GLU A 70 2.76 0.14 -1.02
CA GLU A 70 4.02 0.88 -0.86
C GLU A 70 4.25 1.25 0.61
N MET A 71 3.23 1.74 1.32
CA MET A 71 3.32 2.05 2.75
C MET A 71 3.64 0.81 3.60
N GLY A 72 2.98 -0.33 3.33
CA GLY A 72 3.26 -1.59 4.02
C GLY A 72 4.71 -2.03 3.83
N LYS A 73 5.21 -1.96 2.59
CA LYS A 73 6.61 -2.28 2.27
C LYS A 73 7.61 -1.33 2.94
N GLN A 74 7.31 -0.02 2.98
CA GLN A 74 8.19 0.94 3.66
C GLN A 74 8.18 0.75 5.18
N ALA A 75 7.06 0.31 5.76
CA ALA A 75 6.97 0.01 7.18
C ALA A 75 7.84 -1.18 7.59
N GLU A 76 7.95 -2.22 6.76
CA GLU A 76 8.87 -3.35 7.00
C GLU A 76 10.34 -2.89 7.08
N LEU A 77 10.76 -1.99 6.19
CA LEU A 77 12.13 -1.48 6.16
C LEU A 77 12.44 -0.49 7.29
N LYS A 78 11.40 0.16 7.83
CA LYS A 78 11.53 1.22 8.84
C LYS A 78 11.17 0.75 10.25
N ALA A 79 10.67 -0.46 10.40
CA ALA A 79 10.52 -1.10 11.70
C ALA A 79 11.92 -1.17 12.33
N PRO A 80 12.16 -0.55 13.50
CA PRO A 80 13.41 -0.75 14.20
C PRO A 80 13.55 -2.26 14.45
N VAL A 81 14.66 -2.83 13.97
CA VAL A 81 15.12 -4.18 14.35
C VAL A 81 14.81 -4.33 15.83
N GLN A 82 13.92 -5.27 16.13
CA GLN A 82 13.29 -5.47 17.43
C GLN A 82 14.26 -5.12 18.55
N LYS A 83 14.14 -3.93 19.13
CA LYS A 83 14.70 -3.68 20.45
C LYS A 83 13.92 -4.62 21.35
N PRO A 84 14.57 -5.56 22.05
CA PRO A 84 13.85 -6.43 22.96
C PRO A 84 13.10 -5.52 23.91
N LEU A 85 11.77 -5.60 23.84
CA LEU A 85 10.88 -4.96 24.78
C LEU A 85 11.33 -5.49 26.15
N ASN A 86 11.98 -4.63 26.93
CA ASN A 86 12.40 -4.92 28.30
C ASN A 86 11.14 -5.10 29.15
N LEU A 87 10.48 -6.23 28.99
CA LEU A 87 9.23 -6.63 29.66
C LEU A 87 9.52 -7.36 30.97
N PHE A 88 10.79 -7.53 31.34
CA PHE A 88 11.19 -8.11 32.61
C PHE A 88 11.81 -7.01 33.49
N SER A 89 10.97 -6.25 34.19
CA SER A 89 11.38 -5.29 35.25
C SER A 89 11.35 -5.92 36.65
N ILE A 90 11.57 -7.23 36.71
CA ILE A 90 12.06 -7.93 37.91
C ILE A 90 13.32 -8.61 37.41
N CYS A 91 14.45 -8.43 38.12
CA CYS A 91 15.73 -9.04 37.76
C CYS A 91 15.49 -10.53 37.45
N ALA A 92 15.59 -10.93 36.18
CA ALA A 92 15.17 -12.26 35.73
C ALA A 92 15.88 -13.36 36.53
N ASP A 93 17.09 -13.06 36.99
CA ASP A 93 17.93 -13.93 37.80
C ASP A 93 17.28 -14.31 39.13
N GLU A 94 16.54 -13.41 39.79
CA GLU A 94 15.89 -13.71 41.06
C GLU A 94 14.73 -14.70 40.90
N GLN A 95 13.92 -14.54 39.84
CA GLN A 95 12.81 -15.47 39.55
C GLN A 95 13.33 -16.83 39.10
N VAL A 96 14.36 -16.86 38.27
CA VAL A 96 14.99 -18.10 37.81
C VAL A 96 15.61 -18.86 38.98
N LYS A 97 16.23 -18.17 39.93
CA LYS A 97 16.78 -18.78 41.15
C LYS A 97 15.69 -19.42 42.02
N VAL A 98 14.57 -18.70 42.27
CA VAL A 98 13.43 -19.25 43.03
C VAL A 98 12.80 -20.47 42.35
N LEU A 99 12.83 -20.53 41.01
CA LEU A 99 12.40 -21.71 40.26
C LEU A 99 13.40 -22.86 40.38
N ALA A 100 14.70 -22.58 40.29
CA ALA A 100 15.77 -23.59 40.41
C ALA A 100 15.79 -24.26 41.78
N ASP A 101 15.56 -23.51 42.86
CA ASP A 101 15.52 -24.03 44.24
C ASP A 101 14.45 -25.13 44.44
N ARG A 102 13.38 -25.14 43.63
CA ARG A 102 12.32 -26.16 43.69
C ARG A 102 12.79 -27.52 43.15
N PHE A 103 13.80 -27.52 42.28
CA PHE A 103 14.32 -28.73 41.64
C PHE A 103 15.56 -29.28 42.36
N GLN A 104 16.07 -28.59 43.39
CA GLN A 104 17.16 -29.10 44.22
C GLN A 104 16.68 -30.23 45.11
N LYS A 105 17.36 -31.38 45.03
CA LYS A 105 17.11 -32.53 45.90
C LYS A 105 18.03 -32.41 47.14
N PRO A 106 17.58 -32.82 48.34
CA PRO A 106 18.34 -32.64 49.59
C PRO A 106 19.68 -33.39 49.64
N SER A 107 19.94 -34.32 48.72
CA SER A 107 21.21 -35.08 48.63
C SER A 107 21.97 -34.82 47.32
N GLY A 108 21.56 -33.84 46.52
CA GLY A 108 22.17 -33.51 45.24
C GLY A 108 22.99 -32.23 45.32
N PHE A 109 24.25 -32.28 44.91
CA PHE A 109 25.11 -31.11 44.76
C PHE A 109 25.08 -30.64 43.31
N ASP A 110 24.84 -29.36 43.07
CA ASP A 110 24.89 -28.77 41.73
C ASP A 110 26.35 -28.52 41.35
N LEU A 111 26.78 -29.09 40.22
CA LEU A 111 28.16 -28.97 39.72
C LEU A 111 28.31 -27.81 38.72
N CYS A 112 27.20 -27.21 38.26
CA CYS A 112 27.24 -26.10 37.32
C CYS A 112 27.58 -24.81 38.09
N THR A 113 28.75 -24.24 37.82
CA THR A 113 29.22 -22.97 38.41
C THR A 113 29.18 -21.86 37.37
N ASP A 114 29.12 -20.60 37.80
CA ASP A 114 29.14 -19.41 36.91
C ASP A 114 30.37 -19.34 35.97
N ARG A 115 31.37 -20.20 36.18
CA ARG A 115 32.58 -20.32 35.35
C ARG A 115 32.45 -21.30 34.19
N ASP A 116 31.40 -22.11 34.18
CA ASP A 116 31.17 -23.13 33.15
C ASP A 116 30.39 -22.58 31.94
N GLY A 117 30.12 -21.26 31.92
CA GLY A 117 29.50 -20.55 30.80
C GLY A 117 30.49 -20.23 29.67
N PRO A 118 30.00 -20.00 28.44
CA PRO A 118 30.84 -19.63 27.32
C PRO A 118 31.57 -18.32 27.62
N GLU A 119 32.90 -18.30 27.46
CA GLU A 119 33.71 -17.08 27.57
C GLU A 119 33.17 -16.05 26.58
N LEU A 120 32.58 -14.97 27.10
CA LEU A 120 32.25 -13.79 26.32
C LEU A 120 33.57 -13.19 25.86
N PHE A 121 33.89 -13.36 24.58
CA PHE A 121 35.05 -12.74 23.95
C PHE A 121 35.01 -11.23 24.23
N GLU A 122 35.89 -10.75 25.10
CA GLU A 122 36.19 -9.32 25.17
C GLU A 122 36.76 -8.92 23.81
N ALA A 123 36.07 -8.01 23.12
CA ALA A 123 36.57 -7.45 21.86
C ALA A 123 37.90 -6.75 22.17
N VAL A 124 38.99 -7.36 21.68
CA VAL A 124 40.34 -6.79 21.74
C VAL A 124 40.36 -5.51 20.91
N ASP A 125 40.04 -4.39 21.54
CA ASP A 125 40.32 -3.04 21.01
C ASP A 125 41.79 -2.64 21.30
N GLU A 126 42.73 -3.58 21.16
CA GLU A 126 44.16 -3.29 21.12
C GLU A 126 44.68 -3.48 19.69
N ASN A 127 44.54 -2.48 18.80
CA ASN A 127 45.43 -2.34 17.62
C ASN A 127 45.27 -1.00 16.87
N LEU A 128 45.05 0.14 17.54
CA LEU A 128 45.05 1.46 16.88
C LEU A 128 46.22 2.37 17.26
N ASN A 129 47.36 1.84 17.73
CA ASN A 129 48.55 2.68 18.03
C ASN A 129 49.86 2.19 17.39
N ARG A 130 49.82 1.24 16.44
CA ARG A 130 51.05 0.71 15.81
C ARG A 130 51.38 1.27 14.42
N ILE A 131 50.50 2.05 13.78
CA ILE A 131 50.69 2.48 12.37
C ILE A 131 51.19 3.94 12.24
N GLN A 132 51.45 4.67 13.34
CA GLN A 132 51.98 6.04 13.26
C GLN A 132 53.48 6.20 13.57
N ALA A 133 54.23 5.10 13.76
CA ALA A 133 55.67 5.16 13.97
C ALA A 133 56.40 4.44 12.83
N GLY A 134 56.72 5.16 11.75
CA GLY A 134 57.74 4.72 10.81
C GLY A 134 57.42 4.94 9.34
N THR A 135 57.50 6.18 8.88
CA THR A 135 58.01 6.48 7.55
C THR A 135 58.87 7.73 7.66
N TYR A 136 60.20 7.52 7.72
CA TYR A 136 61.19 8.51 7.33
C TYR A 136 61.15 8.74 5.82
#